data_AF-A0A0C2MQD9-F1
#
_entry.id   AF-A0A0C2MQD9-F1
#
_cell.length_a   1.000
_cell.length_b   1.000
_cell.length_c   1.000
_cell.angle_alpha   90.00
_cell.angle_beta   90.00
_cell.angle_gamma   90.00
#
_symmetry.space_group_name_H-M   'P 1'
#
loop_
_entity.id
_entity.type
_entity.pdbx_description
1 polymer ?
#
loop_
_entity_poly.entity_id
_entity_poly.type
_entity_poly.pdbx_seq_one_letter_code
_entity_poly.pdbx_strand_id
1 'polypeptide(L)'
;MASIKLILLSVISLLIVLGSPEGTSSGVSETVEFTADVAYKIITCLSAKNIGVCQTKPDMVQVKSCTESSVESGKNIPENVLDQIFNKLFTERVQTPAFQEELIIQMTHHLTEGLTLQNLDTYFCKQTVLATLSQSKLADTEYFEIFCSFKEIINVGLKYLQFVQSSYDDLKHFVEKHPQTDSELHDIKVNALKTKKKMLTVVLQSYNSFKFVFKPTLSHFITMLFFERAYEHDKLHEGIWDEIEKVLNQIQVFKNDPDANKKDIDSYSVFYNHQNLGPYFLYSCVFEFNGKN
;
A
#
# COMPACT_ATOMS: atom_id res chain seq x y z
N MET A 1 33.84 -44.04 -35.00
CA MET A 1 32.64 -43.16 -34.95
C MET A 1 32.98 -41.80 -34.33
N ALA A 2 34.02 -41.11 -34.85
CA ALA A 2 34.49 -39.82 -34.32
C ALA A 2 34.67 -38.73 -35.40
N SER A 3 34.52 -39.04 -36.69
CA SER A 3 34.86 -38.13 -37.78
C SER A 3 33.69 -37.31 -38.34
N ILE A 4 32.45 -37.54 -37.90
CA ILE A 4 31.27 -36.80 -38.36
C ILE A 4 31.03 -35.52 -37.55
N LYS A 5 31.47 -35.47 -36.27
CA LYS A 5 31.28 -34.30 -35.41
C LYS A 5 32.20 -33.12 -35.75
N LEU A 6 33.36 -33.35 -36.39
CA LEU A 6 34.27 -32.26 -36.76
C LEU A 6 33.82 -31.50 -38.03
N ILE A 7 33.14 -32.18 -38.96
CA ILE A 7 32.69 -31.57 -40.22
C ILE A 7 31.49 -30.64 -40.00
N LEU A 8 30.62 -30.94 -39.03
CA LEU A 8 29.49 -30.06 -38.70
C LEU A 8 29.91 -28.75 -38.04
N LEU A 9 30.97 -28.75 -37.23
CA LEU A 9 31.47 -27.54 -36.58
C LEU A 9 32.16 -26.59 -37.55
N SER A 10 32.88 -27.09 -38.57
CA SER A 10 33.54 -26.24 -39.57
C SER A 10 32.55 -25.55 -40.54
N VAL A 11 31.39 -26.16 -40.81
CA VAL A 11 30.36 -25.56 -41.69
C VAL A 11 29.59 -24.43 -40.97
N ILE A 12 29.37 -24.57 -39.66
CA ILE A 12 28.70 -23.53 -38.86
C ILE A 12 29.60 -22.29 -38.71
N SER A 13 30.92 -22.47 -38.54
CA SER A 13 31.85 -21.34 -38.49
C SER A 13 32.01 -20.61 -39.83
N LEU A 14 31.81 -21.30 -40.97
CA LEU A 14 31.88 -20.66 -42.30
C LEU A 14 30.63 -19.81 -42.61
N LEU A 15 29.48 -20.14 -42.02
CA LEU A 15 28.23 -19.37 -42.16
C LEU A 15 28.20 -18.09 -41.32
N ILE A 16 29.06 -17.96 -40.31
CA ILE A 16 29.18 -16.76 -39.48
C ILE A 16 30.09 -15.70 -40.15
N VAL A 17 30.95 -16.09 -41.10
CA VAL A 17 31.96 -15.18 -41.70
C VAL A 17 31.54 -14.59 -43.06
N LEU A 18 30.54 -15.14 -43.75
CA LEU A 18 30.14 -14.69 -45.10
C LEU A 18 28.78 -13.98 -45.18
N GLY A 19 28.27 -13.49 -44.07
CA GLY A 19 26.97 -12.82 -43.99
C GLY A 19 27.04 -11.42 -43.36
N SER A 20 27.94 -10.56 -43.83
CA SER A 20 27.80 -9.12 -43.60
C SER A 20 27.63 -8.43 -44.93
N PRO A 21 26.41 -7.95 -45.27
CA PRO A 21 26.31 -6.64 -45.85
C PRO A 21 26.44 -5.65 -44.70
N GLU A 22 27.51 -4.85 -44.73
CA GLU A 22 27.55 -3.52 -44.12
C GLU A 22 26.43 -2.70 -44.77
N GLY A 23 25.21 -2.92 -44.32
CA GLY A 23 24.15 -1.96 -44.44
C GLY A 23 24.37 -0.97 -43.32
N THR A 24 24.90 0.22 -43.63
CA THR A 24 24.51 1.44 -42.93
C THR A 24 22.99 1.62 -43.10
N SER A 25 22.24 0.80 -42.37
CA SER A 25 20.88 1.08 -41.97
C SER A 25 21.01 2.30 -41.09
N SER A 26 20.59 3.46 -41.60
CA SER A 26 20.15 4.54 -40.73
C SER A 26 18.99 3.95 -39.93
N GLY A 27 19.31 3.35 -38.79
CA GLY A 27 18.38 2.64 -37.93
C GLY A 27 17.42 3.65 -37.35
N VAL A 28 16.39 3.99 -38.10
CA VAL A 28 15.22 4.67 -37.59
C VAL A 28 14.60 3.65 -36.64
N SER A 29 14.91 3.81 -35.35
CA SER A 29 14.33 2.98 -34.31
C SER A 29 12.81 3.10 -34.39
N GLU A 30 12.15 1.96 -34.48
CA GLU A 30 10.70 1.92 -34.55
C GLU A 30 10.13 2.34 -33.19
N THR A 31 9.34 3.42 -33.17
CA THR A 31 8.70 3.88 -31.94
C THR A 31 7.54 2.97 -31.60
N VAL A 32 7.46 2.50 -30.35
CA VAL A 32 6.34 1.71 -29.85
C VAL A 32 5.48 2.50 -28.88
N GLU A 33 4.21 2.11 -28.81
CA GLU A 33 3.26 2.66 -27.85
C GLU A 33 3.64 2.26 -26.43
N PHE A 34 3.43 3.19 -25.49
CA PHE A 34 3.62 2.92 -24.07
C PHE A 34 2.42 2.14 -23.54
N THR A 35 2.69 0.95 -22.97
CA THR A 35 1.63 0.09 -22.44
C THR A 35 1.80 -0.20 -20.95
N ALA A 36 0.73 -0.65 -20.30
CA ALA A 36 0.75 -1.06 -18.90
C ALA A 36 1.75 -2.21 -18.63
N ASP A 37 1.97 -3.12 -19.58
CA ASP A 37 2.97 -4.17 -19.44
C ASP A 37 4.40 -3.63 -19.51
N VAL A 38 4.65 -2.65 -20.38
CA VAL A 38 5.94 -1.91 -20.41
C VAL A 38 6.16 -1.18 -19.09
N ALA A 39 5.13 -0.51 -18.54
CA ALA A 39 5.21 0.15 -17.24
C ALA A 39 5.61 -0.83 -16.12
N TYR A 40 4.95 -2.00 -16.07
CA TYR A 40 5.25 -3.05 -15.10
C TYR A 40 6.69 -3.57 -15.21
N LYS A 41 7.19 -3.79 -16.43
CA LYS A 41 8.58 -4.22 -16.67
C LYS A 41 9.59 -3.15 -16.23
N ILE A 42 9.31 -1.87 -16.50
CA ILE A 42 10.14 -0.76 -16.03
C ILE A 42 10.19 -0.74 -14.50
N ILE A 43 9.05 -0.83 -13.81
CA ILE A 43 8.99 -0.89 -12.34
C ILE A 43 9.81 -2.06 -11.81
N THR A 44 9.67 -3.24 -12.41
CA THR A 44 10.39 -4.45 -12.00
C THR A 44 11.90 -4.28 -12.15
N CYS A 45 12.34 -3.71 -13.28
CA CYS A 45 13.74 -3.40 -13.52
C CYS A 45 14.30 -2.37 -12.52
N LEU A 46 13.56 -1.30 -12.24
CA LEU A 46 13.97 -0.27 -11.28
C LEU A 46 14.05 -0.85 -9.85
N SER A 47 13.09 -1.69 -9.48
CA SER A 47 13.09 -2.39 -8.20
C SER A 47 14.31 -3.32 -8.06
N ALA A 48 14.66 -4.08 -9.10
CA ALA A 48 15.86 -4.94 -9.12
C ALA A 48 17.17 -4.14 -8.96
N LYS A 49 17.16 -2.85 -9.33
CA LYS A 49 18.25 -1.89 -9.11
C LYS A 49 18.15 -1.15 -7.77
N ASN A 50 17.24 -1.56 -6.89
CA ASN A 50 16.94 -0.92 -5.59
C ASN A 50 16.46 0.54 -5.71
N ILE A 51 15.72 0.88 -6.77
CA ILE A 51 15.18 2.23 -6.99
C ILE A 51 13.69 2.25 -6.63
N GLY A 52 13.33 3.01 -5.59
CA GLY A 52 11.95 3.15 -5.10
C GLY A 52 11.12 4.14 -5.93
N VAL A 53 10.48 3.65 -7.00
CA VAL A 53 9.69 4.46 -7.96
C VAL A 53 8.61 5.33 -7.34
N CYS A 54 8.05 4.94 -6.19
CA CYS A 54 7.00 5.69 -5.49
C CYS A 54 7.51 6.61 -4.38
N GLN A 55 8.79 6.52 -4.04
CA GLN A 55 9.38 7.26 -2.92
C GLN A 55 10.11 8.50 -3.40
N THR A 56 10.89 8.36 -4.47
CA THR A 56 11.74 9.42 -5.01
C THR A 56 11.73 9.37 -6.53
N LYS A 57 11.78 10.53 -7.17
CA LYS A 57 11.86 10.61 -8.62
C LYS A 57 13.14 9.93 -9.11
N PRO A 58 13.04 8.84 -9.90
CA PRO A 58 14.21 8.16 -10.40
C PRO A 58 14.97 9.03 -11.41
N ASP A 59 16.27 8.77 -11.54
CA ASP A 59 17.09 9.39 -12.58
C ASP A 59 16.61 8.92 -13.96
N MET A 60 16.40 9.85 -14.90
CA MET A 60 15.90 9.52 -16.24
C MET A 60 16.85 8.61 -17.02
N VAL A 61 18.16 8.62 -16.76
CA VAL A 61 19.12 7.67 -17.33
C VAL A 61 18.79 6.24 -16.89
N GLN A 62 18.40 6.05 -15.62
CA GLN A 62 18.01 4.74 -15.10
C GLN A 62 16.67 4.29 -15.67
N VAL A 63 15.71 5.21 -15.78
CA VAL A 63 14.40 4.96 -16.42
C VAL A 63 14.59 4.53 -17.88
N LYS A 64 15.41 5.25 -18.64
CA LYS A 64 15.72 4.92 -20.05
C LYS A 64 16.35 3.54 -20.17
N SER A 65 17.39 3.25 -19.40
CA SER A 65 18.03 1.93 -19.38
C SER A 65 17.04 0.80 -19.06
N CYS A 66 16.13 1.01 -18.11
CA CYS A 66 15.09 0.01 -17.80
C CYS A 66 14.03 -0.08 -18.91
N THR A 67 13.70 1.03 -19.57
CA THR A 67 12.75 1.06 -20.68
C THR A 67 13.28 0.29 -21.89
N GLU A 68 14.53 0.53 -22.28
CA GLU A 68 15.20 -0.19 -23.38
C GLU A 68 15.20 -1.71 -23.17
N SER A 69 15.41 -2.17 -21.93
CA SER A 69 15.33 -3.59 -21.59
C SER A 69 13.90 -4.16 -21.53
N SER A 70 12.89 -3.29 -21.52
CA SER A 70 11.47 -3.66 -21.35
C SER A 70 10.71 -3.77 -22.67
N VAL A 71 11.30 -3.31 -23.77
CA VAL A 71 10.74 -3.35 -25.13
C VAL A 71 11.52 -4.30 -26.02
N GLU A 72 10.92 -4.71 -27.14
CA GLU A 72 11.59 -5.56 -28.13
C GLU A 72 12.82 -4.86 -28.73
N SER A 73 13.87 -5.62 -29.04
CA SER A 73 15.14 -5.08 -29.55
C SER A 73 14.94 -4.21 -30.80
N GLY A 74 15.48 -2.99 -30.78
CA GLY A 74 15.38 -2.02 -31.88
C GLY A 74 14.16 -1.10 -31.83
N LYS A 75 13.21 -1.36 -30.92
CA LYS A 75 12.07 -0.50 -30.65
C LYS A 75 12.34 0.42 -29.46
N ASN A 76 11.75 1.61 -29.45
CA ASN A 76 11.92 2.59 -28.38
C ASN A 76 10.61 3.26 -27.98
N ILE A 77 10.48 3.60 -26.70
CA ILE A 77 9.45 4.51 -26.20
C ILE A 77 9.96 5.95 -26.37
N PRO A 78 9.16 6.88 -26.93
CA PRO A 78 9.57 8.28 -27.03
C PRO A 78 9.92 8.89 -25.67
N GLU A 79 11.07 9.56 -25.57
CA GLU A 79 11.57 10.11 -24.29
C GLU A 79 10.59 11.10 -23.64
N ASN A 80 9.92 11.90 -24.46
CA ASN A 80 8.93 12.87 -24.01
C ASN A 80 7.75 12.22 -23.28
N VAL A 81 7.38 10.98 -23.63
CA VAL A 81 6.31 10.23 -22.94
C VAL A 81 6.77 9.85 -21.53
N LEU A 82 7.99 9.34 -21.40
CA LEU A 82 8.57 8.98 -20.09
C LEU A 82 8.72 10.21 -19.20
N ASP A 83 9.24 11.31 -19.74
CA ASP A 83 9.36 12.58 -19.01
C ASP A 83 8.00 13.07 -18.51
N GLN A 84 6.96 13.02 -19.35
CA GLN A 84 5.61 13.42 -18.95
C GLN A 84 5.06 12.55 -17.82
N ILE A 85 5.21 11.22 -17.91
CA ILE A 85 4.75 10.28 -16.87
C ILE A 85 5.42 10.60 -15.53
N PHE A 86 6.75 10.67 -15.49
CA PHE A 86 7.48 10.88 -14.25
C PHE A 86 7.36 12.32 -13.73
N ASN A 87 7.24 13.33 -14.60
CA ASN A 87 6.95 14.68 -14.14
C ASN A 87 5.55 14.76 -13.51
N LYS A 88 4.54 14.14 -14.12
CA LYS A 88 3.18 14.09 -13.58
C LYS A 88 3.14 13.35 -12.24
N LEU A 89 3.83 12.21 -12.13
CA LEU A 89 3.84 11.39 -10.90
C LEU A 89 4.34 12.16 -9.68
N PHE A 90 5.34 13.03 -9.87
CA PHE A 90 5.99 13.79 -8.80
C PHE A 90 5.55 15.25 -8.67
N THR A 91 4.56 15.68 -9.45
CA THR A 91 3.95 17.01 -9.29
C THR A 91 2.96 17.00 -8.12
N GLU A 92 2.96 18.07 -7.31
CA GLU A 92 1.98 18.24 -6.24
C GLU A 92 0.57 18.34 -6.82
N ARG A 93 -0.36 17.60 -6.23
CA ARG A 93 -1.72 17.49 -6.75
C ARG A 93 -2.67 18.30 -5.89
N VAL A 94 -3.70 18.80 -6.54
CA VAL A 94 -4.75 19.61 -5.91
C VAL A 94 -6.00 18.78 -5.59
N GLN A 95 -6.16 17.58 -6.18
CA GLN A 95 -7.38 16.78 -6.08
C GLN A 95 -7.12 15.27 -5.94
N THR A 96 -8.02 14.60 -5.22
CA THR A 96 -8.10 13.14 -5.08
C THR A 96 -8.35 12.49 -6.43
N PRO A 97 -7.47 11.60 -6.91
CA PRO A 97 -7.71 10.87 -8.14
C PRO A 97 -8.92 9.93 -8.01
N ALA A 98 -9.84 9.99 -8.96
CA ALA A 98 -11.08 9.21 -8.94
C ALA A 98 -10.87 7.69 -8.90
N PHE A 99 -9.77 7.19 -9.48
CA PHE A 99 -9.48 5.75 -9.50
C PHE A 99 -9.17 5.16 -8.12
N GLN A 100 -8.83 6.00 -7.13
CA GLN A 100 -8.42 5.49 -5.82
C GLN A 100 -9.56 4.78 -5.09
N GLU A 101 -10.81 5.20 -5.30
CA GLU A 101 -11.97 4.51 -4.76
C GLU A 101 -12.07 3.10 -5.34
N GLU A 102 -11.99 2.97 -6.66
CA GLU A 102 -11.98 1.67 -7.35
C GLU A 102 -10.79 0.81 -6.90
N LEU A 103 -9.61 1.39 -6.77
CA LEU A 103 -8.42 0.69 -6.27
C LEU A 103 -8.66 0.07 -4.90
N ILE A 104 -9.21 0.85 -3.96
CA ILE A 104 -9.46 0.37 -2.61
C ILE A 104 -10.56 -0.68 -2.61
N ILE A 105 -11.61 -0.55 -3.44
CA ILE A 105 -12.65 -1.57 -3.60
C ILE A 105 -12.03 -2.89 -4.07
N GLN A 106 -11.19 -2.87 -5.11
CA GLN A 106 -10.50 -4.06 -5.61
C GLN A 106 -9.59 -4.69 -4.54
N MET A 107 -8.82 -3.87 -3.82
CA MET A 107 -7.97 -4.34 -2.73
C MET A 107 -8.79 -4.94 -1.57
N THR A 108 -9.92 -4.33 -1.23
CA THR A 108 -10.81 -4.79 -0.16
C THR A 108 -11.48 -6.11 -0.54
N HIS A 109 -11.87 -6.27 -1.80
CA HIS A 109 -12.43 -7.52 -2.31
C HIS A 109 -11.47 -8.70 -2.09
N HIS A 110 -10.18 -8.53 -2.41
CA HIS A 110 -9.17 -9.55 -2.13
C HIS A 110 -9.07 -9.91 -0.65
N LEU A 111 -9.17 -8.92 0.25
CA LEU A 111 -9.19 -9.18 1.70
C LEU A 111 -10.45 -9.94 2.13
N THR A 112 -11.61 -9.64 1.54
CA THR A 112 -12.86 -10.39 1.82
C THR A 112 -12.81 -11.84 1.35
N GLU A 113 -11.92 -12.17 0.42
CA GLU A 113 -11.65 -13.54 -0.04
C GLU A 113 -10.61 -14.28 0.82
N GLY A 114 -10.18 -13.68 1.93
CA GLY A 114 -9.22 -14.27 2.88
C GLY A 114 -7.76 -14.07 2.52
N LEU A 115 -7.43 -13.19 1.56
CA LEU A 115 -6.05 -12.88 1.24
C LEU A 115 -5.43 -11.97 2.30
N THR A 116 -4.18 -12.22 2.66
CA THR A 116 -3.42 -11.32 3.53
C THR A 116 -2.90 -10.10 2.75
N LEU A 117 -2.58 -9.00 3.46
CA LEU A 117 -1.88 -7.85 2.86
C LEU A 117 -0.59 -8.25 2.14
N GLN A 118 0.15 -9.23 2.68
CA GLN A 118 1.38 -9.69 2.07
C GLN A 118 1.10 -10.40 0.74
N ASN A 119 0.05 -11.23 0.69
CA ASN A 119 -0.37 -11.86 -0.56
C ASN A 119 -0.81 -10.82 -1.59
N LEU A 120 -1.61 -9.84 -1.15
CA LEU A 120 -2.06 -8.74 -1.98
C LEU A 120 -0.86 -7.99 -2.59
N ASP A 121 0.12 -7.64 -1.77
CA ASP A 121 1.31 -6.89 -2.20
C ASP A 121 2.24 -7.67 -3.13
N THR A 122 2.39 -8.97 -2.88
CA THR A 122 3.37 -9.83 -3.58
C THR A 122 2.82 -10.43 -4.86
N TYR A 123 1.59 -10.94 -4.83
CA TYR A 123 1.04 -11.76 -5.92
C TYR A 123 -0.04 -11.03 -6.73
N PHE A 124 -0.83 -10.18 -6.09
CA PHE A 124 -2.01 -9.57 -6.73
C PHE A 124 -1.79 -8.12 -7.18
N CYS A 125 -0.70 -7.47 -6.77
CA CYS A 125 -0.41 -6.08 -7.11
C CYS A 125 -0.59 -5.75 -8.60
N LYS A 126 0.04 -6.53 -9.52
CA LYS A 126 -0.09 -6.29 -10.98
C LYS A 126 -1.56 -6.41 -11.42
N GLN A 127 -2.25 -7.46 -10.98
CA GLN A 127 -3.63 -7.74 -11.37
C GLN A 127 -4.58 -6.65 -10.86
N THR A 128 -4.46 -6.26 -9.60
CA THR A 128 -5.29 -5.20 -8.98
C THR A 128 -5.08 -3.88 -9.72
N VAL A 129 -3.83 -3.48 -9.99
CA VAL A 129 -3.53 -2.24 -10.72
C VAL A 129 -4.12 -2.25 -12.13
N LEU A 130 -4.00 -3.36 -12.86
CA LEU A 130 -4.59 -3.51 -14.20
C LEU A 130 -6.12 -3.48 -14.18
N ALA A 131 -6.74 -4.14 -13.19
CA ALA A 131 -8.19 -4.13 -13.03
C ALA A 131 -8.70 -2.70 -12.79
N THR A 132 -8.08 -1.97 -11.86
CA THR A 132 -8.41 -0.56 -11.57
C THR A 132 -8.23 0.33 -12.80
N LEU A 133 -7.13 0.17 -13.54
CA LEU A 133 -6.86 0.93 -14.77
C LEU A 133 -7.99 0.74 -15.80
N SER A 134 -8.37 -0.52 -16.05
CA SER A 134 -9.41 -0.91 -17.00
C SER A 134 -10.81 -0.42 -16.58
N GLN A 135 -11.19 -0.65 -15.32
CA GLN A 135 -12.51 -0.26 -14.80
C GLN A 135 -12.68 1.26 -14.74
N SER A 136 -11.60 1.98 -14.40
CA SER A 136 -11.59 3.44 -14.38
C SER A 136 -11.44 4.07 -15.77
N LYS A 137 -11.29 3.24 -16.83
CA LYS A 137 -11.10 3.67 -18.24
C LYS A 137 -9.96 4.66 -18.41
N LEU A 138 -8.86 4.42 -17.70
CA LEU A 138 -7.67 5.26 -17.71
C LEU A 138 -6.67 4.81 -18.78
N ALA A 139 -5.85 5.75 -19.25
CA ALA A 139 -4.77 5.46 -20.20
C ALA A 139 -3.61 4.71 -19.52
N ASP A 140 -2.88 3.89 -20.27
CA ASP A 140 -1.76 3.09 -19.76
C ASP A 140 -0.65 3.91 -19.09
N THR A 141 -0.52 5.19 -19.44
CA THR A 141 0.40 6.15 -18.79
C THR A 141 0.06 6.39 -17.31
N GLU A 142 -1.17 6.10 -16.87
CA GLU A 142 -1.61 6.22 -15.48
C GLU A 142 -1.16 5.04 -14.59
N TYR A 143 -0.58 3.98 -15.19
CA TYR A 143 -0.22 2.76 -14.47
C TYR A 143 0.67 3.02 -13.24
N PHE A 144 1.71 3.85 -13.39
CA PHE A 144 2.64 4.17 -12.30
C PHE A 144 1.95 4.83 -11.11
N GLU A 145 0.96 5.68 -11.39
CA GLU A 145 0.23 6.43 -10.39
C GLU A 145 -0.72 5.54 -9.59
N ILE A 146 -1.41 4.61 -10.27
CA ILE A 146 -2.23 3.59 -9.61
C ILE A 146 -1.34 2.63 -8.80
N PHE A 147 -0.21 2.19 -9.37
CA PHE A 147 0.76 1.35 -8.68
C PHE A 147 1.29 2.01 -7.39
N CYS A 148 1.63 3.29 -7.44
CA CYS A 148 2.10 3.99 -6.25
C CYS A 148 1.01 4.19 -5.21
N SER A 149 -0.23 4.52 -5.64
CA SER A 149 -1.37 4.56 -4.72
C SER A 149 -1.61 3.20 -4.04
N PHE A 150 -1.47 2.09 -4.78
CA PHE A 150 -1.58 0.74 -4.23
C PHE A 150 -0.52 0.49 -3.15
N LYS A 151 0.75 0.80 -3.44
CA LYS A 151 1.86 0.61 -2.49
C LYS A 151 1.71 1.48 -1.24
N GLU A 152 1.21 2.69 -1.40
CA GLU A 152 0.88 3.54 -0.26
C GLU A 152 -0.24 2.92 0.60
N ILE A 153 -1.33 2.41 0.01
CA ILE A 153 -2.45 1.77 0.74
C ILE A 153 -1.93 0.54 1.52
N ILE A 154 -1.10 -0.30 0.89
CA ILE A 154 -0.44 -1.43 1.54
C ILE A 154 0.37 -0.96 2.76
N ASN A 155 1.18 0.08 2.59
CA ASN A 155 2.00 0.64 3.69
C ASN A 155 1.14 1.14 4.85
N VAL A 156 0.01 1.80 4.57
CA VAL A 156 -0.96 2.18 5.60
C VAL A 156 -1.49 0.94 6.31
N GLY A 157 -2.00 -0.05 5.57
CA GLY A 157 -2.50 -1.29 6.17
C GLY A 157 -1.48 -1.98 7.07
N LEU A 158 -0.21 -2.06 6.64
CA LEU A 158 0.88 -2.63 7.44
C LEU A 158 1.14 -1.84 8.72
N LYS A 159 1.11 -0.50 8.68
CA LYS A 159 1.25 0.33 9.89
C LYS A 159 0.13 0.07 10.89
N TYR A 160 -1.11 -0.11 10.42
CA TYR A 160 -2.23 -0.47 11.29
C TYR A 160 -2.05 -1.85 11.92
N LEU A 161 -1.66 -2.87 11.13
CA LEU A 161 -1.39 -4.21 11.66
C LEU A 161 -0.27 -4.20 12.72
N GLN A 162 0.84 -3.51 12.44
CA GLN A 162 1.95 -3.36 13.38
C GLN A 162 1.52 -2.64 14.66
N PHE A 163 0.69 -1.60 14.52
CA PHE A 163 0.17 -0.86 15.66
C PHE A 163 -0.71 -1.75 16.54
N VAL A 164 -1.65 -2.50 15.96
CA VAL A 164 -2.52 -3.42 16.71
C VAL A 164 -1.71 -4.46 17.44
N GLN A 165 -0.72 -5.08 16.78
CA GLN A 165 0.16 -6.04 17.43
C GLN A 165 0.91 -5.41 18.61
N SER A 166 1.52 -4.24 18.41
CA SER A 166 2.25 -3.56 19.50
C SER A 166 1.35 -3.19 20.68
N SER A 167 0.10 -2.80 20.38
CA SER A 167 -0.89 -2.45 21.42
C SER A 167 -1.34 -3.68 22.19
N TYR A 168 -1.49 -4.80 21.51
CA TYR A 168 -1.79 -6.08 22.12
C TYR A 168 -0.64 -6.51 23.04
N ASP A 169 0.60 -6.50 22.55
CA ASP A 169 1.78 -6.88 23.35
C ASP A 169 1.93 -5.97 24.60
N ASP A 170 1.72 -4.66 24.43
CA ASP A 170 1.74 -3.68 25.53
C ASP A 170 0.64 -3.92 26.58
N LEU A 171 -0.50 -4.50 26.19
CA LEU A 171 -1.66 -4.68 27.09
C LEU A 171 -1.81 -6.11 27.63
N LYS A 172 -1.26 -7.12 26.93
CA LYS A 172 -1.42 -8.54 27.24
C LYS A 172 -0.96 -8.90 28.65
N HIS A 173 0.17 -8.35 29.09
CA HIS A 173 0.69 -8.66 30.42
C HIS A 173 -0.25 -8.21 31.56
N PHE A 174 -1.09 -7.20 31.34
CA PHE A 174 -2.11 -6.79 32.30
C PHE A 174 -3.30 -7.75 32.34
N VAL A 175 -3.68 -8.28 31.18
CA VAL A 175 -4.71 -9.33 31.04
C VAL A 175 -4.27 -10.61 31.77
N GLU A 176 -3.00 -11.01 31.61
CA GLU A 176 -2.46 -12.23 32.23
C GLU A 176 -2.26 -12.09 33.76
N LYS A 177 -1.94 -10.89 34.26
CA LYS A 177 -1.62 -10.68 35.68
C LYS A 177 -2.85 -10.63 36.58
N HIS A 178 -4.05 -10.40 36.03
CA HIS A 178 -5.30 -10.21 36.79
C HIS A 178 -5.14 -9.19 37.94
N PRO A 179 -5.16 -7.87 37.68
CA PRO A 179 -4.87 -6.84 38.67
C PRO A 179 -5.73 -7.01 39.94
N GLN A 180 -5.09 -7.00 41.11
CA GLN A 180 -5.74 -7.23 42.41
C GLN A 180 -5.82 -5.96 43.26
N THR A 181 -5.09 -4.92 42.88
CA THR A 181 -5.00 -3.68 43.66
C THR A 181 -5.47 -2.47 42.85
N ASP A 182 -5.97 -1.45 43.57
CA ASP A 182 -6.37 -0.18 42.96
C ASP A 182 -5.21 0.50 42.21
N SER A 183 -3.97 0.33 42.69
CA SER A 183 -2.77 0.83 42.01
C SER A 183 -2.55 0.13 40.67
N GLU A 184 -2.66 -1.19 40.61
CA GLU A 184 -2.53 -1.95 39.36
C GLU A 184 -3.66 -1.60 38.38
N LEU A 185 -4.89 -1.44 38.88
CA LEU A 185 -6.02 -0.97 38.08
C LEU A 185 -5.79 0.46 37.55
N HIS A 186 -5.18 1.34 38.34
CA HIS A 186 -4.80 2.68 37.90
C HIS A 186 -3.75 2.63 36.77
N ASP A 187 -2.71 1.81 36.94
CA ASP A 187 -1.65 1.66 35.94
C ASP A 187 -2.19 1.11 34.61
N ILE A 188 -3.12 0.16 34.65
CA ILE A 188 -3.80 -0.37 33.46
C ILE A 188 -4.56 0.75 32.75
N LYS A 189 -5.33 1.56 33.49
CA LYS A 189 -6.09 2.69 32.91
C LYS A 189 -5.15 3.69 32.25
N VAL A 190 -4.03 4.01 32.88
CA VAL A 190 -3.03 4.94 32.32
C VAL A 190 -2.43 4.39 31.02
N ASN A 191 -2.07 3.10 30.98
CA ASN A 191 -1.51 2.48 29.78
C ASN A 191 -2.56 2.36 28.65
N ALA A 192 -3.78 1.96 28.97
CA ALA A 192 -4.90 1.93 28.03
C ALA A 192 -5.14 3.32 27.39
N LEU A 193 -5.11 4.40 28.19
CA LEU A 193 -5.20 5.78 27.69
C LEU A 193 -4.04 6.15 26.77
N LYS A 194 -2.82 5.76 27.14
CA LYS A 194 -1.62 6.03 26.33
C LYS A 194 -1.70 5.32 24.98
N THR A 195 -2.12 4.05 24.97
CA THR A 195 -2.34 3.26 23.75
C THR A 195 -3.40 3.91 22.87
N LYS A 196 -4.54 4.33 23.45
CA LYS A 196 -5.59 5.05 22.73
C LYS A 196 -5.10 6.35 22.08
N LYS A 197 -4.30 7.16 22.79
CA LYS A 197 -3.70 8.39 22.24
C LYS A 197 -2.72 8.09 21.10
N LYS A 198 -1.89 7.05 21.25
CA LYS A 198 -0.98 6.58 20.19
C LYS A 198 -1.77 6.14 18.96
N MET A 199 -2.89 5.45 19.16
CA MET A 199 -3.78 5.01 18.09
C MET A 199 -4.37 6.19 17.31
N LEU A 200 -4.95 7.16 18.02
CA LEU A 200 -5.45 8.38 17.43
C LEU A 200 -4.37 9.07 16.58
N THR A 201 -3.15 9.15 17.12
CA THR A 201 -2.01 9.75 16.41
C THR A 201 -1.67 8.99 15.13
N VAL A 202 -1.57 7.66 15.18
CA VAL A 202 -1.26 6.82 13.99
C VAL A 202 -2.36 6.94 12.94
N VAL A 203 -3.63 6.94 13.35
CA VAL A 203 -4.77 7.11 12.46
C VAL A 203 -4.70 8.49 11.77
N LEU A 204 -4.56 9.56 12.55
CA LEU A 204 -4.48 10.93 12.03
C LEU A 204 -3.27 11.13 11.11
N GLN A 205 -2.09 10.64 11.50
CA GLN A 205 -0.90 10.67 10.66
C GLN A 205 -1.10 9.90 9.37
N SER A 206 -1.76 8.74 9.40
CA SER A 206 -2.08 7.98 8.19
C SER A 206 -2.97 8.80 7.26
N TYR A 207 -4.01 9.44 7.79
CA TYR A 207 -4.89 10.34 7.02
C TYR A 207 -4.19 11.60 6.48
N ASN A 208 -3.16 12.10 7.17
CA ASN A 208 -2.41 13.30 6.76
C ASN A 208 -1.24 12.98 5.82
N SER A 209 -0.64 11.80 5.97
CA SER A 209 0.47 11.33 5.13
C SER A 209 0.00 10.85 3.76
N PHE A 210 -1.26 10.44 3.67
CA PHE A 210 -1.85 10.02 2.42
C PHE A 210 -2.36 11.25 1.67
N LYS A 211 -1.70 11.56 0.55
CA LYS A 211 -2.08 12.73 -0.24
C LYS A 211 -3.55 12.68 -0.64
N PHE A 212 -4.10 11.49 -0.87
CA PHE A 212 -5.49 11.31 -1.25
C PHE A 212 -6.00 9.92 -0.84
N VAL A 213 -6.94 9.88 0.11
CA VAL A 213 -7.89 8.76 0.17
C VAL A 213 -9.27 9.28 0.53
N PHE A 214 -10.26 8.77 -0.19
CA PHE A 214 -11.67 8.86 0.21
C PHE A 214 -11.84 8.15 1.56
N LYS A 215 -11.94 8.93 2.64
CA LYS A 215 -11.88 8.43 4.02
C LYS A 215 -12.82 7.25 4.32
N PRO A 216 -14.08 7.24 3.82
CA PRO A 216 -14.98 6.10 4.01
C PRO A 216 -14.43 4.79 3.46
N THR A 217 -13.87 4.77 2.24
CA THR A 217 -13.37 3.54 1.62
C THR A 217 -12.10 3.04 2.31
N LEU A 218 -11.22 3.93 2.77
CA LEU A 218 -10.07 3.53 3.60
C LEU A 218 -10.51 2.88 4.90
N SER A 219 -11.50 3.46 5.56
CA SER A 219 -12.05 2.89 6.80
C SER A 219 -12.55 1.47 6.59
N HIS A 220 -13.30 1.23 5.50
CA HIS A 220 -13.80 -0.10 5.17
C HIS A 220 -12.66 -1.09 4.88
N PHE A 221 -11.65 -0.66 4.11
CA PHE A 221 -10.45 -1.45 3.87
C PHE A 221 -9.75 -1.84 5.18
N ILE A 222 -9.55 -0.87 6.10
CA ILE A 222 -8.96 -1.14 7.42
C ILE A 222 -9.82 -2.13 8.21
N THR A 223 -11.15 -1.99 8.20
CA THR A 223 -12.05 -2.98 8.82
C THR A 223 -11.83 -4.39 8.28
N MET A 224 -11.70 -4.53 6.96
CA MET A 224 -11.48 -5.85 6.36
C MET A 224 -10.12 -6.46 6.70
N LEU A 225 -9.10 -5.67 7.03
CA LEU A 225 -7.80 -6.19 7.49
C LEU A 225 -7.90 -7.01 8.77
N PHE A 226 -8.87 -6.69 9.63
CA PHE A 226 -9.02 -7.28 10.95
C PHE A 226 -10.17 -8.28 11.03
N PHE A 227 -11.06 -8.32 10.04
CA PHE A 227 -12.24 -9.19 10.03
C PHE A 227 -11.89 -10.67 10.20
N GLU A 228 -10.88 -11.19 9.50
CA GLU A 228 -10.46 -12.60 9.67
C GLU A 228 -9.56 -12.83 10.90
N ARG A 229 -8.90 -11.79 11.42
CA ARG A 229 -8.01 -11.90 12.59
C ARG A 229 -8.75 -11.84 13.92
N ALA A 230 -9.97 -11.28 13.94
CA ALA A 230 -10.83 -11.25 15.12
C ALA A 230 -11.39 -12.63 15.51
N TYR A 231 -11.22 -13.66 14.67
CA TYR A 231 -11.69 -15.02 14.95
C TYR A 231 -10.75 -15.83 15.86
N GLU A 232 -9.53 -15.36 16.13
CA GLU A 232 -8.78 -15.86 17.28
C GLU A 232 -9.39 -15.21 18.52
N HIS A 233 -10.13 -15.99 19.33
CA HIS A 233 -10.99 -15.64 20.50
C HIS A 233 -10.36 -14.80 21.64
N ASP A 234 -9.45 -13.87 21.35
CA ASP A 234 -8.83 -12.99 22.31
C ASP A 234 -9.60 -11.66 22.41
N LYS A 235 -10.30 -11.51 23.54
CA LYS A 235 -11.09 -10.32 23.87
C LYS A 235 -10.26 -9.03 23.92
N LEU A 236 -8.94 -9.12 24.11
CA LEU A 236 -8.06 -7.97 24.04
C LEU A 236 -7.91 -7.49 22.59
N HIS A 237 -7.79 -8.41 21.63
CA HIS A 237 -7.78 -8.05 20.21
C HIS A 237 -9.11 -7.43 19.78
N GLU A 238 -10.24 -8.00 20.22
CA GLU A 238 -11.58 -7.46 19.98
C GLU A 238 -11.72 -6.04 20.56
N GLY A 239 -11.29 -5.82 21.81
CA GLY A 239 -11.34 -4.50 22.45
C GLY A 239 -10.47 -3.44 21.76
N ILE A 240 -9.27 -3.81 21.29
CA ILE A 240 -8.42 -2.91 20.51
C ILE A 240 -9.09 -2.56 19.18
N TRP A 241 -9.70 -3.55 18.51
CA TRP A 241 -10.41 -3.36 17.25
C TRP A 241 -11.62 -2.43 17.39
N ASP A 242 -12.47 -2.64 18.40
CA ASP A 242 -13.63 -1.78 18.69
C ASP A 242 -13.26 -0.31 18.83
N GLU A 243 -12.13 -0.01 19.47
CA GLU A 243 -11.69 1.38 19.57
C GLU A 243 -11.19 1.91 18.21
N ILE A 244 -10.55 1.09 17.37
CA ILE A 244 -10.15 1.49 16.01
C ILE A 244 -11.37 1.88 15.21
N GLU A 245 -12.39 1.01 15.21
CA GLU A 245 -13.64 1.28 14.53
C GLU A 245 -14.32 2.56 15.06
N LYS A 246 -14.36 2.77 16.38
CA LYS A 246 -14.89 4.02 16.96
C LYS A 246 -14.11 5.24 16.50
N VAL A 247 -12.78 5.21 16.52
CA VAL A 247 -11.96 6.33 16.02
C VAL A 247 -12.27 6.60 14.55
N LEU A 248 -12.31 5.56 13.72
CA LEU A 248 -12.61 5.69 12.29
C LEU A 248 -14.00 6.28 12.03
N ASN A 249 -15.03 5.78 12.72
CA ASN A 249 -16.41 6.28 12.63
C ASN A 249 -16.50 7.74 13.06
N GLN A 250 -15.82 8.14 14.13
CA GLN A 250 -15.81 9.53 14.57
C GLN A 250 -15.09 10.47 13.60
N ILE A 251 -14.02 10.00 12.94
CA ILE A 251 -13.34 10.78 11.88
C ILE A 251 -14.26 10.99 10.68
N GLN A 252 -15.08 9.99 10.32
CA GLN A 252 -16.05 10.11 9.23
C GLN A 252 -17.15 11.14 9.55
N VAL A 253 -17.73 11.07 10.75
CA VAL A 253 -18.76 12.02 11.20
C VAL A 253 -18.23 13.46 11.22
N PHE A 254 -17.01 13.67 11.73
CA PHE A 254 -16.41 15.00 11.80
C PHE A 254 -16.15 15.62 10.43
N LYS A 255 -15.85 14.84 9.38
CA LYS A 255 -15.63 15.41 8.03
C LYS A 255 -16.92 15.71 7.26
N ASN A 256 -18.03 15.08 7.63
CA ASN A 256 -19.34 15.33 7.02
C ASN A 256 -20.07 16.51 7.68
N ASP A 257 -19.50 17.10 8.74
CA ASP A 257 -19.99 18.32 9.37
C ASP A 257 -19.49 19.56 8.61
N PRO A 258 -20.39 20.40 8.04
CA PRO A 258 -20.01 21.59 7.29
C PRO A 258 -19.26 22.64 8.12
N ASP A 259 -19.39 22.64 9.46
CA ASP A 259 -18.68 23.56 10.36
C ASP A 259 -17.31 23.02 10.82
N ALA A 260 -17.08 21.71 10.69
CA ALA A 260 -15.84 21.06 11.10
C ALA A 260 -14.71 21.16 10.06
N ASN A 261 -15.05 21.41 8.78
CA ASN A 261 -14.05 21.69 7.72
C ASN A 261 -13.21 22.97 7.97
N LYS A 262 -13.60 23.81 8.95
CA LYS A 262 -12.82 24.96 9.42
C LYS A 262 -12.00 24.70 10.68
N LYS A 263 -12.18 23.55 11.34
CA LYS A 263 -11.50 23.19 12.58
C LYS A 263 -10.35 22.25 12.26
N ASP A 264 -9.14 22.72 12.54
CA ASP A 264 -7.91 21.98 12.31
C ASP A 264 -7.87 20.65 13.09
N ILE A 265 -7.04 19.71 12.68
CA ILE A 265 -6.94 18.38 13.33
C ILE A 265 -6.51 18.50 14.81
N ASP A 266 -5.86 19.59 15.20
CA ASP A 266 -5.58 19.92 16.60
C ASP A 266 -6.87 20.09 17.43
N SER A 267 -7.94 20.64 16.84
CA SER A 267 -9.28 20.67 17.45
C SER A 267 -9.86 19.26 17.64
N TYR A 268 -9.52 18.30 16.77
CA TYR A 268 -9.96 16.91 16.91
C TYR A 268 -9.25 16.21 18.07
N SER A 269 -7.94 16.45 18.23
CA SER A 269 -7.18 15.93 19.37
C SER A 269 -7.72 16.44 20.71
N VAL A 270 -8.15 17.71 20.78
CA VAL A 270 -8.75 18.32 21.97
C VAL A 270 -10.16 17.76 22.22
N PHE A 271 -11.00 17.62 21.19
CA PHE A 271 -12.35 17.08 21.33
C PHE A 271 -12.36 15.60 21.74
N TYR A 272 -11.46 14.80 21.18
CA TYR A 272 -11.35 13.36 21.47
C TYR A 272 -10.69 13.09 22.84
N ASN A 273 -9.76 13.93 23.28
CA ASN A 273 -9.18 13.83 24.64
C ASN A 273 -10.19 14.12 25.76
N HIS A 274 -11.30 14.81 25.45
CA HIS A 274 -12.37 15.09 26.41
C HIS A 274 -13.50 14.05 26.44
N GLN A 275 -13.52 13.09 25.50
CA GLN A 275 -14.45 11.98 25.56
C GLN A 275 -13.86 10.87 26.44
N ASN A 276 -14.57 10.54 27.51
CA ASN A 276 -14.28 9.40 28.38
C ASN A 276 -13.97 8.15 27.55
N LEU A 277 -13.02 7.34 28.02
CA LEU A 277 -12.84 5.96 27.55
C LEU A 277 -14.22 5.32 27.41
N GLY A 278 -14.54 4.80 26.22
CA GLY A 278 -15.80 4.09 26.05
C GLY A 278 -15.86 3.00 27.12
N PRO A 279 -17.00 2.82 27.81
CA PRO A 279 -17.11 1.84 28.89
C PRO A 279 -16.65 0.46 28.43
N TYR A 280 -16.81 0.11 27.14
CA TYR A 280 -16.36 -1.12 26.51
C TYR A 280 -14.83 -1.35 26.47
N PHE A 281 -13.99 -0.36 26.17
CA PHE A 281 -12.53 -0.58 26.14
C PHE A 281 -11.96 -0.79 27.55
N LEU A 282 -12.50 -0.05 28.52
CA LEU A 282 -12.27 -0.33 29.93
C LEU A 282 -12.93 -1.65 30.35
N TYR A 283 -14.08 -2.02 29.82
CA TYR A 283 -14.74 -3.29 30.17
C TYR A 283 -13.95 -4.50 29.67
N SER A 284 -13.45 -4.48 28.43
CA SER A 284 -12.60 -5.53 27.86
C SER A 284 -11.23 -5.60 28.53
N CYS A 285 -10.70 -4.47 29.03
CA CYS A 285 -9.43 -4.46 29.77
C CYS A 285 -9.58 -4.66 31.30
N VAL A 286 -10.76 -4.44 31.90
CA VAL A 286 -10.93 -4.33 33.37
C VAL A 286 -12.07 -5.16 33.95
N PHE A 287 -13.23 -5.31 33.29
CA PHE A 287 -14.44 -5.80 33.98
C PHE A 287 -14.84 -7.26 33.74
N GLU A 288 -14.37 -7.92 32.69
CA GLU A 288 -14.57 -9.39 32.59
C GLU A 288 -13.56 -10.20 33.42
N PHE A 289 -12.56 -9.54 34.00
CA PHE A 289 -11.60 -10.15 34.91
C PHE A 289 -12.17 -10.48 36.31
N ASN A 290 -13.35 -9.94 36.64
CA ASN A 290 -14.05 -10.22 37.90
C ASN A 290 -15.32 -11.09 37.73
N GLY A 291 -15.54 -11.65 36.54
CA GLY A 291 -16.77 -12.35 36.16
C GLY A 291 -16.79 -13.88 36.37
N LYS A 292 -15.89 -14.45 37.18
CA LYS A 292 -15.99 -15.84 37.65
C LYS A 292 -15.70 -15.91 39.15
N ASN A 293 -16.75 -15.69 39.94
CA ASN A 293 -16.95 -16.38 41.23
C ASN A 293 -18.11 -17.35 41.03
#